data_AF-A0A844SQN8-F1
#
_entry.id   AF-A0A844SQN8-F1
#
_cell.length_a   1.000
_cell.length_b   1.000
_cell.length_c   1.000
_cell.angle_alpha   90.00
_cell.angle_beta   90.00
_cell.angle_gamma   90.00
#
_symmetry.space_group_name_H-M   'P 1'
#
loop_
_entity.id
_entity.type
_entity.pdbx_description
1 polymer ?
#
loop_
_entity_poly.entity_id
_entity_poly.type
_entity_poly.pdbx_seq_one_letter_code
_entity_poly.pdbx_strand_id
1 'polypeptide(L)'
;MIDIAIGRPVEAGAREYWPRRARCLVVLSFCILLSCCGAARQAVEKEAVPAPDPITETATAATEPTPAATTIPEATPVPTPTAVTVNLSGALAECRSAFPDQIAQAVARASCVIKATDLVRPLLPFPELLDRENALRKALAEQVQTRTMSLLERNIQIQKLHSQLLEEERSRLSAAPADGSKPPPLAVTQWRQSNGESCGRLGGDSGTCY
;
A
#
# COMPACT_ATOMS: atom_id res chain seq x y z
N MET A 1 -57.18 24.98 -48.87
CA MET A 1 -55.81 25.32 -49.33
C MET A 1 -55.07 25.78 -48.09
N ILE A 2 -54.14 25.05 -47.49
CA ILE A 2 -53.02 24.28 -48.05
C ILE A 2 -52.73 23.07 -47.15
N ASP A 3 -52.53 21.91 -47.77
CA ASP A 3 -51.90 20.69 -47.22
C ASP A 3 -50.40 20.92 -46.95
N ILE A 4 -49.88 20.45 -45.80
CA ILE A 4 -48.45 20.18 -45.66
C ILE A 4 -48.26 18.77 -45.09
N ALA A 5 -47.56 17.99 -45.91
CA ALA A 5 -47.36 16.56 -45.85
C ALA A 5 -46.47 16.10 -44.69
N ILE A 6 -46.84 14.93 -44.16
CA ILE A 6 -46.11 14.09 -43.24
C ILE A 6 -44.89 13.50 -43.98
N GLY A 7 -43.69 13.81 -43.50
CA GLY A 7 -42.43 13.21 -43.97
C GLY A 7 -41.79 12.34 -42.89
N ARG A 8 -41.80 11.02 -43.11
CA ARG A 8 -40.85 10.02 -42.58
C ARG A 8 -40.78 8.88 -43.61
N PRO A 9 -39.72 8.03 -43.64
CA PRO A 9 -38.37 8.15 -43.09
C PRO A 9 -37.27 7.80 -44.11
N VAL A 10 -36.02 8.23 -43.87
CA VAL A 10 -34.82 7.56 -44.39
C VAL A 10 -34.00 7.16 -43.17
N GLU A 11 -33.80 5.85 -42.99
CA GLU A 11 -32.59 5.21 -42.45
C GLU A 11 -32.86 3.72 -42.19
N ALA A 12 -32.79 2.94 -43.27
CA ALA A 12 -32.63 1.49 -43.20
C ALA A 12 -31.22 1.16 -43.73
N GLY A 13 -30.30 0.77 -42.86
CA GLY A 13 -28.96 0.33 -43.31
C GLY A 13 -27.88 0.09 -42.26
N ALA A 14 -28.05 0.50 -41.00
CA ALA A 14 -26.94 0.48 -40.03
C ALA A 14 -27.01 -0.62 -38.95
N ARG A 15 -27.92 -1.61 -39.06
CA ARG A 15 -28.23 -2.50 -37.92
C ARG A 15 -27.52 -3.86 -37.90
N GLU A 16 -26.81 -4.26 -38.95
CA GLU A 16 -26.18 -5.60 -39.02
C GLU A 16 -24.65 -5.61 -38.86
N TYR A 17 -23.98 -4.44 -38.86
CA TYR A 17 -22.51 -4.35 -38.81
C TYR A 17 -21.88 -4.29 -37.40
N TRP A 18 -22.70 -4.05 -36.38
CA TRP A 18 -22.26 -3.91 -34.99
C TRP A 18 -21.69 -5.19 -34.33
N PRO A 19 -22.30 -6.38 -34.48
CA PRO A 19 -21.87 -7.55 -33.72
C PRO A 19 -20.48 -8.07 -34.14
N ARG A 20 -20.06 -7.88 -35.40
CA ARG A 20 -18.73 -8.30 -35.88
C ARG A 20 -17.61 -7.39 -35.36
N ARG A 21 -17.84 -6.08 -35.33
CA ARG A 21 -16.86 -5.11 -34.79
C ARG A 21 -16.67 -5.27 -33.29
N ALA A 22 -17.74 -5.49 -32.54
CA ALA A 22 -17.67 -5.76 -31.11
C ALA A 22 -16.88 -7.05 -30.80
N ARG A 23 -17.11 -8.13 -31.57
CA ARG A 23 -16.35 -9.39 -31.43
C ARG A 23 -14.86 -9.20 -31.74
N CYS A 24 -14.51 -8.43 -32.77
CA CYS A 24 -13.12 -8.16 -33.10
C CYS A 24 -12.41 -7.36 -32.00
N LEU A 25 -13.08 -6.37 -31.40
CA LEU A 25 -12.52 -5.58 -30.30
C LEU A 25 -12.28 -6.42 -29.03
N VAL A 26 -13.19 -7.35 -28.71
CA VAL A 26 -13.02 -8.27 -27.57
C VAL A 26 -11.84 -9.21 -27.80
N VAL A 27 -11.71 -9.78 -29.01
CA VAL A 27 -10.58 -10.65 -29.35
C VAL A 27 -9.25 -9.89 -29.31
N LEU A 28 -9.20 -8.67 -29.87
CA LEU A 28 -8.00 -7.82 -29.82
C LEU A 28 -7.60 -7.46 -28.38
N SER A 29 -8.57 -7.09 -27.54
CA SER A 29 -8.33 -6.81 -26.12
C SER A 29 -7.75 -8.03 -25.38
N PHE A 30 -8.32 -9.22 -25.64
CA PHE A 30 -7.83 -10.47 -25.05
C PHE A 30 -6.42 -10.84 -25.53
N CYS A 31 -6.11 -10.65 -26.81
CA CYS A 31 -4.76 -10.86 -27.36
C CYS A 31 -3.72 -9.91 -26.74
N ILE A 32 -4.09 -8.64 -26.51
CA ILE A 32 -3.20 -7.67 -25.86
C ILE A 32 -2.92 -8.10 -24.41
N LEU A 33 -3.95 -8.51 -23.67
CA LEU A 33 -3.80 -8.98 -22.29
C LEU A 33 -2.91 -10.23 -22.21
N LEU A 34 -3.10 -11.21 -23.10
CA LEU A 34 -2.25 -12.41 -23.13
C LEU A 34 -0.78 -12.10 -23.49
N SER A 35 -0.55 -11.18 -24.43
CA SER A 35 0.81 -10.74 -24.79
C SER A 35 1.52 -10.05 -23.61
N CYS A 36 0.82 -9.16 -22.89
CA CYS A 36 1.36 -8.49 -21.70
C CYS A 36 1.66 -9.47 -20.55
N CYS A 37 0.85 -10.52 -20.37
CA CYS A 37 1.11 -11.56 -19.37
C CYS A 37 2.36 -12.41 -19.70
N GLY A 38 2.67 -12.62 -20.97
CA GLY A 38 3.86 -13.35 -21.41
C GLY A 38 5.17 -12.61 -21.09
N ALA A 39 5.19 -11.28 -21.29
CA ALA A 39 6.36 -10.45 -21.00
C ALA A 39 6.67 -10.38 -19.49
N ALA A 40 5.66 -10.42 -18.63
CA ALA A 40 5.83 -10.38 -17.18
C ALA A 40 6.50 -11.66 -16.61
N ARG A 41 6.33 -12.82 -17.25
CA ARG A 41 6.99 -14.07 -16.81
C ARG A 41 8.47 -14.15 -17.19
N GLN A 42 8.88 -13.60 -18.33
CA GLN A 42 10.29 -13.64 -18.74
C GLN A 42 11.21 -12.74 -17.90
N ALA A 43 10.66 -11.74 -17.21
CA ALA A 43 11.43 -10.91 -16.29
C ALA A 43 11.74 -11.62 -14.96
N VAL A 44 10.91 -12.58 -14.54
CA VAL A 44 11.09 -13.33 -13.28
C VAL A 44 12.09 -14.48 -13.45
N GLU A 45 12.18 -15.09 -14.64
CA GLU A 45 13.13 -16.18 -14.88
C GLU A 45 14.59 -15.72 -15.08
N LYS A 46 14.83 -14.45 -15.42
CA LYS A 46 16.19 -13.92 -15.63
C LYS A 46 16.94 -13.50 -14.35
N GLU A 47 16.29 -13.45 -13.20
CA GLU A 47 16.93 -13.12 -11.91
C GLU A 47 17.19 -14.33 -10.99
N ALA A 48 17.03 -15.55 -11.50
CA ALA A 48 17.48 -16.75 -10.78
C ALA A 48 19.02 -16.88 -10.87
N VAL A 49 19.71 -16.15 -10.00
CA VAL A 49 21.13 -16.36 -9.70
C VAL A 49 21.30 -17.74 -9.03
N PRO A 50 22.31 -18.55 -9.41
CA PRO A 50 22.47 -19.91 -8.88
C PRO A 50 22.89 -19.89 -7.40
N ALA A 51 22.30 -20.79 -6.61
CA ALA A 51 22.70 -21.06 -5.24
C ALA A 51 24.15 -21.59 -5.16
N PRO A 52 24.97 -21.19 -4.18
CA PRO A 52 26.26 -21.81 -3.95
C PRO A 52 26.10 -23.17 -3.25
N ASP A 53 26.85 -24.16 -3.75
CA ASP A 53 26.92 -25.52 -3.25
C ASP A 53 27.32 -25.61 -1.76
N PRO A 54 26.84 -26.61 -1.01
CA PRO A 54 27.30 -26.87 0.34
C PRO A 54 28.67 -27.56 0.31
N ILE A 55 29.68 -26.85 0.81
CA ILE A 55 31.03 -27.36 1.02
C ILE A 55 30.96 -28.49 2.06
N THR A 56 31.25 -29.70 1.61
CA THR A 56 31.54 -30.84 2.47
C THR A 56 33.00 -30.75 2.86
N GLU A 57 33.32 -30.42 4.12
CA GLU A 57 34.67 -30.56 4.66
C GLU A 57 34.73 -31.63 5.74
N THR A 58 35.49 -32.67 5.40
CA THR A 58 35.89 -33.81 6.22
C THR A 58 36.91 -33.38 7.26
N ALA A 59 36.77 -33.89 8.48
CA ALA A 59 37.73 -33.76 9.58
C ALA A 59 39.13 -34.30 9.22
N THR A 60 40.20 -33.74 9.80
CA THR A 60 41.19 -34.48 10.63
C THR A 60 42.36 -33.58 11.10
N ALA A 61 42.71 -33.78 12.37
CA ALA A 61 43.99 -33.63 13.07
C ALA A 61 44.44 -32.27 13.64
N ALA A 62 44.64 -32.33 14.95
CA ALA A 62 45.24 -31.37 15.86
C ALA A 62 46.77 -31.27 15.72
N THR A 63 47.34 -30.13 16.11
CA THR A 63 48.58 -29.99 16.89
C THR A 63 48.70 -28.53 17.41
N GLU A 64 48.83 -28.36 18.72
CA GLU A 64 49.37 -27.16 19.42
C GLU A 64 50.81 -27.51 19.90
N PRO A 65 51.70 -26.61 20.42
CA PRO A 65 51.45 -25.25 20.97
C PRO A 65 52.52 -24.12 20.73
N THR A 66 52.12 -22.84 20.97
CA THR A 66 52.83 -21.74 21.74
C THR A 66 54.15 -21.07 21.20
N PRO A 67 54.52 -19.79 21.50
CA PRO A 67 53.78 -18.52 21.76
C PRO A 67 54.42 -17.20 21.19
N ALA A 68 53.71 -16.07 21.42
CA ALA A 68 54.20 -14.75 21.87
C ALA A 68 54.25 -13.53 20.90
N ALA A 69 53.89 -12.39 21.52
CA ALA A 69 54.03 -10.97 21.18
C ALA A 69 52.98 -10.34 20.23
N THR A 70 52.51 -9.09 20.34
CA THR A 70 52.45 -8.02 21.37
C THR A 70 51.70 -6.85 20.67
N THR A 71 50.60 -6.37 21.28
CA THR A 71 50.06 -4.99 21.27
C THR A 71 49.66 -4.29 19.95
N ILE A 72 48.37 -3.87 19.84
CA ILE A 72 47.86 -2.48 19.73
C ILE A 72 46.31 -2.56 19.90
N PRO A 73 45.66 -1.77 20.81
CA PRO A 73 44.21 -1.64 20.81
C PRO A 73 43.79 -0.60 19.77
N GLU A 74 43.34 -1.05 18.60
CA GLU A 74 42.68 -0.16 17.63
C GLU A 74 41.23 0.03 18.05
N ALA A 75 40.85 1.31 18.14
CA ALA A 75 39.61 1.78 18.71
C ALA A 75 38.39 1.11 18.08
N THR A 76 37.61 0.42 18.91
CA THR A 76 36.23 0.07 18.61
C THR A 76 35.49 1.34 18.15
N PRO A 77 34.98 1.41 16.91
CA PRO A 77 34.04 2.46 16.59
C PRO A 77 32.80 2.21 17.47
N VAL A 78 32.55 3.17 18.36
CA VAL A 78 31.29 3.29 19.08
C VAL A 78 30.18 3.16 18.05
N PRO A 79 29.26 2.18 18.16
CA PRO A 79 28.13 2.12 17.24
C PRO A 79 27.38 3.43 17.39
N THR A 80 27.41 4.23 16.30
CA THR A 80 26.53 5.37 16.13
C THR A 80 25.12 4.87 16.42
N PRO A 81 24.31 5.54 17.27
CA PRO A 81 22.96 5.10 17.50
C PRO A 81 22.24 5.18 16.16
N THR A 82 22.05 4.02 15.53
CA THR A 82 21.27 3.86 14.33
C THR A 82 19.92 4.47 14.65
N ALA A 83 19.63 5.64 14.07
CA ALA A 83 18.32 6.25 14.18
C ALA A 83 17.34 5.18 13.73
N VAL A 84 16.53 4.66 14.66
CA VAL A 84 15.57 3.60 14.38
C VAL A 84 14.63 4.16 13.32
N THR A 85 14.83 3.75 12.07
CA THR A 85 13.97 4.16 10.98
C THR A 85 12.63 3.47 11.16
N VAL A 86 11.58 4.25 11.45
CA VAL A 86 10.21 3.74 11.56
C VAL A 86 9.79 3.13 10.22
N ASN A 87 9.60 1.81 10.18
CA ASN A 87 9.14 1.07 9.01
C ASN A 87 7.62 0.85 9.06
N LEU A 88 6.85 1.90 8.79
CA LEU A 88 5.38 1.83 8.78
C LEU A 88 4.87 0.83 7.73
N SER A 89 5.43 0.85 6.52
CA SER A 89 5.02 -0.06 5.44
C SER A 89 5.16 -1.53 5.80
N GLY A 90 6.24 -1.91 6.51
CA GLY A 90 6.46 -3.27 6.98
C GLY A 90 5.43 -3.67 8.03
N ALA A 91 5.22 -2.85 9.05
CA ALA A 91 4.24 -3.11 10.09
C ALA A 91 2.80 -3.25 9.53
N LEU A 92 2.42 -2.42 8.56
CA LEU A 92 1.13 -2.54 7.88
C LEU A 92 1.01 -3.81 7.03
N ALA A 93 2.10 -4.24 6.39
CA ALA A 93 2.13 -5.50 5.66
C ALA A 93 1.95 -6.70 6.59
N GLU A 94 2.63 -6.70 7.74
CA GLU A 94 2.46 -7.72 8.78
C GLU A 94 1.00 -7.80 9.26
N CYS A 95 0.35 -6.67 9.49
CA CYS A 95 -1.07 -6.65 9.86
C CYS A 95 -1.98 -7.29 8.82
N ARG A 96 -1.74 -7.05 7.52
CA ARG A 96 -2.51 -7.68 6.44
C ARG A 96 -2.29 -9.19 6.40
N SER A 97 -1.03 -9.62 6.51
CA SER A 97 -0.68 -11.04 6.48
C SER A 97 -1.20 -11.81 7.70
N ALA A 98 -1.20 -11.18 8.88
CA ALA A 98 -1.72 -11.78 10.11
C ALA A 98 -3.26 -11.87 10.13
N PHE A 99 -3.95 -10.94 9.45
CA PHE A 99 -5.41 -10.85 9.44
C PHE A 99 -5.96 -10.74 8.01
N PRO A 100 -5.91 -11.82 7.21
CA PRO A 100 -6.29 -11.79 5.80
C PRO A 100 -7.80 -11.65 5.56
N ASP A 101 -8.66 -12.03 6.52
CA ASP A 101 -10.11 -11.87 6.39
C ASP A 101 -10.54 -10.47 6.88
N GLN A 102 -10.70 -9.54 5.94
CA GLN A 102 -11.05 -8.16 6.22
C GLN A 102 -12.43 -7.96 6.86
N ILE A 103 -13.32 -8.95 6.80
CA ILE A 103 -14.65 -8.86 7.41
C ILE A 103 -14.66 -9.61 8.74
N ALA A 104 -14.32 -10.90 8.74
CA ALA A 104 -14.39 -11.71 9.96
C ALA A 104 -13.36 -11.29 11.01
N GLN A 105 -12.24 -10.68 10.59
CA GLN A 105 -11.16 -10.24 11.48
C GLN A 105 -11.02 -8.71 11.53
N ALA A 106 -12.04 -7.95 11.10
CA ALA A 106 -11.94 -6.50 10.93
C ALA A 106 -11.42 -5.78 12.19
N VAL A 107 -11.93 -6.11 13.39
CA VAL A 107 -11.50 -5.49 14.66
C VAL A 107 -10.05 -5.83 15.01
N ALA A 108 -9.63 -7.09 14.81
CA ALA A 108 -8.26 -7.50 15.07
C ALA A 108 -7.28 -6.83 14.10
N ARG A 109 -7.63 -6.79 12.81
CA ARG A 109 -6.86 -6.09 11.77
C ARG A 109 -6.76 -4.59 12.06
N ALA A 110 -7.86 -3.93 12.40
CA ALA A 110 -7.88 -2.51 12.77
C ALA A 110 -7.01 -2.22 13.99
N SER A 111 -7.08 -3.07 15.02
CA SER A 111 -6.24 -2.94 16.22
C SER A 111 -4.75 -3.09 15.90
N CYS A 112 -4.39 -3.98 14.98
CA CYS A 112 -3.02 -4.11 14.50
C CYS A 112 -2.56 -2.85 13.75
N VAL A 113 -3.39 -2.35 12.82
CA VAL A 113 -3.10 -1.14 12.05
C VAL A 113 -2.92 0.08 12.96
N ILE A 114 -3.76 0.24 14.00
CA ILE A 114 -3.62 1.32 14.98
C ILE A 114 -2.25 1.24 15.68
N LYS A 115 -1.85 0.05 16.14
CA LYS A 115 -0.51 -0.14 16.73
C LYS A 115 0.62 0.15 15.74
N ALA A 116 0.45 -0.20 14.48
CA ALA A 116 1.42 0.10 13.43
C ALA A 116 1.54 1.61 13.17
N THR A 117 0.41 2.33 13.15
CA THR A 117 0.40 3.79 12.94
C THR A 117 0.83 4.56 14.19
N ASP A 118 0.73 4.00 15.40
CA ASP A 118 1.27 4.60 16.63
C ASP A 118 2.78 4.88 16.52
N LEU A 119 3.52 4.16 15.68
CA LEU A 119 4.93 4.43 15.37
C LEU A 119 5.14 5.80 14.70
N VAL A 120 4.13 6.29 13.99
CA VAL A 120 4.15 7.59 13.28
C VAL A 120 3.76 8.72 14.23
N ARG A 121 2.97 8.43 15.27
CA ARG A 121 2.39 9.43 16.17
C ARG A 121 3.42 10.43 16.73
N PRO A 122 4.61 10.02 17.24
CA PRO A 122 5.60 10.97 17.77
C PRO A 122 6.26 11.86 16.71
N LEU A 123 6.10 11.51 15.42
CA LEU A 123 6.71 12.20 14.29
C LEU A 123 5.76 13.23 13.66
N LEU A 124 4.48 13.21 14.03
CA LEU A 124 3.48 14.10 13.45
C LEU A 124 3.51 15.48 14.12
N PRO A 125 3.37 16.58 13.35
CA PRO A 125 3.22 17.91 13.93
C PRO A 125 1.91 18.06 14.73
N PHE A 126 0.87 17.31 14.34
CA PHE A 126 -0.46 17.30 14.97
C PHE A 126 -0.90 15.86 15.24
N PRO A 127 -0.39 15.20 16.31
CA PRO A 127 -0.62 13.78 16.58
C PRO A 127 -2.10 13.45 16.81
N GLU A 128 -2.90 14.41 17.28
CA GLU A 128 -4.33 14.24 17.52
C GLU A 128 -5.14 14.00 16.22
N LEU A 129 -4.61 14.37 15.05
CA LEU A 129 -5.24 14.05 13.77
C LEU A 129 -5.21 12.54 13.50
N LEU A 130 -4.07 11.89 13.79
CA LEU A 130 -3.95 10.44 13.72
C LEU A 130 -4.83 9.75 14.76
N ASP A 131 -4.90 10.30 15.98
CA ASP A 131 -5.77 9.76 17.03
C ASP A 131 -7.25 9.74 16.58
N ARG A 132 -7.71 10.79 15.88
CA ARG A 132 -9.07 10.86 15.31
C ARG A 132 -9.29 9.83 14.20
N GLU A 133 -8.31 9.65 13.32
CA GLU A 133 -8.37 8.62 12.26
C GLU A 133 -8.45 7.21 12.85
N ASN A 134 -7.60 6.92 13.85
CA ASN A 134 -7.56 5.64 14.54
C ASN A 134 -8.85 5.35 15.32
N ALA A 135 -9.45 6.38 15.93
CA ALA A 135 -10.75 6.26 16.59
C ALA A 135 -11.87 5.87 15.59
N LEU A 136 -11.93 6.54 14.42
CA LEU A 136 -12.89 6.17 13.36
C LEU A 136 -12.64 4.73 12.89
N ARG A 137 -11.38 4.38 12.59
CA ARG A 137 -10.98 3.05 12.13
C ARG A 137 -11.47 1.94 13.06
N LYS A 138 -11.34 2.14 14.38
CA LYS A 138 -11.83 1.20 15.39
C LYS A 138 -13.36 1.07 15.35
N ALA A 139 -14.09 2.18 15.34
CA ALA A 139 -15.56 2.18 15.33
C ALA A 139 -16.15 1.54 14.06
N LEU A 140 -15.53 1.75 12.90
CA LEU A 140 -15.98 1.14 11.64
C LEU A 140 -15.64 -0.35 11.57
N ALA A 141 -14.55 -0.78 12.18
CA ALA A 141 -14.17 -2.19 12.20
C ALA A 141 -15.22 -3.06 12.91
N GLU A 142 -15.78 -2.56 14.01
CA GLU A 142 -16.88 -3.23 14.74
C GLU A 142 -18.13 -3.36 13.84
N GLN A 143 -18.47 -2.30 13.09
CA GLN A 143 -19.61 -2.30 12.18
C GLN A 143 -19.43 -3.27 10.99
N VAL A 144 -18.22 -3.34 10.43
CA VAL A 144 -17.88 -4.28 9.36
C VAL A 144 -17.94 -5.73 9.87
N GLN A 145 -17.35 -6.01 11.04
CA GLN A 145 -17.32 -7.36 11.59
C GLN A 145 -18.72 -7.88 11.93
N THR A 146 -19.60 -7.00 12.42
CA THR A 146 -21.02 -7.30 12.69
C THR A 146 -21.88 -7.28 11.44
N ARG A 147 -21.31 -7.00 10.26
CA ARG A 147 -21.99 -6.91 8.96
C ARG A 147 -23.09 -5.84 8.91
N THR A 148 -23.03 -4.85 9.79
CA THR A 148 -23.92 -3.67 9.76
C THR A 148 -23.43 -2.63 8.76
N MET A 149 -22.17 -2.73 8.33
CA MET A 149 -21.56 -1.92 7.29
C MET A 149 -20.77 -2.79 6.31
N SER A 150 -20.75 -2.40 5.03
CA SER A 150 -19.91 -3.07 4.03
C SER A 150 -18.45 -2.61 4.12
N LEU A 151 -17.51 -3.47 3.70
CA LEU A 151 -16.09 -3.10 3.63
C LEU A 151 -15.86 -1.88 2.72
N LEU A 152 -16.59 -1.78 1.61
CA LEU A 152 -16.49 -0.64 0.69
C LEU A 152 -16.91 0.66 1.37
N GLU A 153 -18.03 0.64 2.09
CA GLU A 153 -18.52 1.82 2.81
C GLU A 153 -17.54 2.26 3.90
N ARG A 154 -16.97 1.32 4.65
CA ARG A 154 -15.88 1.60 5.60
C ARG A 154 -14.71 2.31 4.92
N ASN A 155 -14.30 1.85 3.74
CA ASN A 155 -13.15 2.43 3.02
C ASN A 155 -13.45 3.85 2.52
N ILE A 156 -14.68 4.10 2.05
CA ILE A 156 -15.14 5.44 1.67
C ILE A 156 -15.10 6.38 2.87
N GLN A 157 -15.59 5.94 4.04
CA GLN A 157 -15.60 6.79 5.23
C GLN A 157 -14.19 7.14 5.73
N ILE A 158 -13.26 6.18 5.70
CA ILE A 158 -11.86 6.43 6.08
C ILE A 158 -11.15 7.34 5.08
N GLN A 159 -11.31 7.09 3.78
CA GLN A 159 -10.75 7.96 2.74
C GLN A 159 -11.27 9.40 2.88
N LYS A 160 -12.58 9.56 3.14
CA LYS A 160 -13.18 10.86 3.39
C LYS A 160 -12.56 11.54 4.61
N LEU A 161 -12.50 10.87 5.77
CA LEU A 161 -11.90 11.45 6.96
C LEU A 161 -10.42 11.80 6.74
N HIS A 162 -9.64 10.89 6.15
CA HIS A 162 -8.21 11.10 5.88
C HIS A 162 -7.98 12.36 5.05
N SER A 163 -8.74 12.56 3.98
CA SER A 163 -8.64 13.78 3.16
C SER A 163 -8.96 15.06 3.96
N GLN A 164 -9.93 15.02 4.88
CA GLN A 164 -10.27 16.15 5.74
C GLN A 164 -9.14 16.45 6.74
N LEU A 165 -8.52 15.42 7.30
CA LEU A 165 -7.38 15.57 8.22
C LEU A 165 -6.16 16.18 7.54
N LEU A 166 -5.87 15.79 6.28
CA LEU A 166 -4.75 16.36 5.53
C LEU A 166 -4.97 17.85 5.19
N GLU A 167 -6.21 18.25 4.92
CA GLU A 167 -6.54 19.65 4.70
C GLU A 167 -6.44 20.45 6.01
N GLU A 168 -6.90 19.88 7.12
CA GLU A 168 -6.73 20.46 8.46
C GLU A 168 -5.24 20.62 8.83
N GLU A 169 -4.41 19.60 8.58
CA GLU A 169 -2.96 19.66 8.76
C GLU A 169 -2.35 20.78 7.92
N ARG A 170 -2.66 20.84 6.62
CA ARG A 170 -2.13 21.87 5.71
C ARG A 170 -2.51 23.28 6.17
N SER A 171 -3.76 23.47 6.56
CA SER A 171 -4.25 24.75 7.09
C SER A 171 -3.46 25.19 8.32
N ARG A 172 -3.29 24.29 9.31
CA ARG A 172 -2.52 24.57 10.53
C ARG A 172 -1.04 24.83 10.26
N LEU A 173 -0.42 24.09 9.33
CA LEU A 173 0.97 24.33 8.92
C LEU A 173 1.14 25.70 8.24
N SER A 174 0.16 26.12 7.42
CA SER A 174 0.21 27.43 6.76
C SER A 174 0.06 28.60 7.72
N ALA A 175 -0.58 28.38 8.87
CA ALA A 175 -0.73 29.37 9.94
C ALA A 175 0.45 29.38 10.93
N ALA A 176 1.32 28.37 10.88
CA ALA A 176 2.49 28.27 11.75
C ALA A 176 3.62 29.21 11.28
N PRO A 177 4.43 29.76 12.19
CA PRO A 177 5.67 30.43 11.83
C PRO A 177 6.54 29.49 10.97
N ALA A 178 7.24 30.03 9.98
CA ALA A 178 8.07 29.24 9.08
C ALA A 178 9.28 28.61 9.83
N ASP A 179 9.06 27.49 10.49
CA ASP A 179 10.14 26.65 10.99
C ASP A 179 10.83 25.96 9.80
N GLY A 180 12.12 26.22 9.68
CA GLY A 180 12.93 25.89 8.53
C GLY A 180 12.88 24.40 8.15
N SER A 181 12.19 24.14 7.03
CA SER A 181 12.59 23.25 5.93
C SER A 181 13.34 21.96 6.27
N LYS A 182 12.90 21.21 7.28
CA LYS A 182 13.25 19.78 7.36
C LYS A 182 12.21 18.98 6.59
N PRO A 183 12.58 18.16 5.59
CA PRO A 183 11.63 17.30 4.92
C PRO A 183 10.97 16.37 5.96
N PRO A 184 9.67 16.07 5.81
CA PRO A 184 8.98 15.21 6.75
C PRO A 184 9.62 13.82 6.78
N PRO A 185 9.68 13.16 7.94
CA PRO A 185 10.12 11.77 8.03
C PRO A 185 9.36 10.87 7.04
N LEU A 186 10.02 9.83 6.52
CA LEU A 186 9.43 8.92 5.53
C LEU A 186 8.09 8.34 6.02
N ALA A 187 8.01 7.91 7.28
CA ALA A 187 6.78 7.35 7.86
C ALA A 187 5.62 8.36 7.88
N VAL A 188 5.90 9.64 8.09
CA VAL A 188 4.90 10.72 7.99
C VAL A 188 4.43 10.87 6.55
N THR A 189 5.37 10.87 5.59
CA THR A 189 5.03 10.92 4.16
C THR A 189 4.19 9.72 3.73
N GLN A 190 4.53 8.51 4.19
CA GLN A 190 3.77 7.28 3.92
C GLN A 190 2.36 7.35 4.50
N TRP A 191 2.20 7.82 5.75
CA TRP A 191 0.88 8.04 6.33
C TRP A 191 0.06 9.04 5.52
N ARG A 192 0.62 10.18 5.11
CA ARG A 192 -0.07 11.17 4.27
C ARG A 192 -0.53 10.60 2.92
N GLN A 193 0.24 9.68 2.34
CA GLN A 193 -0.08 9.01 1.07
C GLN A 193 -1.05 7.82 1.23
N SER A 194 -1.36 7.41 2.45
CA SER A 194 -2.34 6.35 2.70
C SER A 194 -3.76 6.80 2.36
N ASN A 195 -4.67 5.84 2.26
CA ASN A 195 -6.11 6.06 2.11
C ASN A 195 -6.49 7.00 0.95
N GLY A 196 -5.72 6.96 -0.13
CA GLY A 196 -5.98 7.71 -1.36
C GLY A 196 -7.31 7.31 -2.02
N GLU A 197 -7.73 8.08 -3.02
CA GLU A 197 -9.06 7.95 -3.66
C GLU A 197 -9.38 6.54 -4.17
N SER A 198 -8.37 5.76 -4.58
CA SER A 198 -8.53 4.39 -5.05
C SER A 198 -9.08 3.44 -3.97
N CYS A 199 -8.84 3.74 -2.69
CA CYS A 199 -9.28 2.91 -1.58
C CYS A 199 -10.81 2.81 -1.49
N GLY A 200 -11.52 3.89 -1.86
CA GLY A 200 -12.98 3.92 -1.89
C GLY A 200 -13.62 3.25 -3.09
N ARG A 201 -12.85 2.68 -4.04
CA ARG A 201 -13.38 2.12 -5.30
C ARG A 201 -13.21 0.61 -5.46
N LEU A 202 -12.15 0.01 -4.93
CA LEU A 202 -11.73 -1.37 -5.25
C LEU A 202 -11.80 -2.37 -4.09
N GLY A 203 -12.41 -2.02 -2.95
CA GLY A 203 -12.51 -2.94 -1.81
C GLY A 203 -11.27 -2.97 -0.88
N GLY A 204 -10.31 -2.06 -1.07
CA GLY A 204 -9.42 -1.57 -0.01
C GLY A 204 -8.37 -2.51 0.59
N ASP A 205 -7.88 -3.53 -0.13
CA ASP A 205 -6.76 -4.36 0.36
C ASP A 205 -5.40 -4.03 -0.27
N SER A 206 -5.23 -2.81 -0.78
CA SER A 206 -3.93 -2.41 -1.32
C SER A 206 -2.94 -2.07 -0.19
N GLY A 207 -1.67 -1.96 -0.56
CA GLY A 207 -0.56 -1.54 0.29
C GLY A 207 -0.85 -0.31 1.17
N THR A 208 -1.72 0.58 0.69
CA THR A 208 -1.98 1.92 1.23
C THR A 208 -3.41 2.13 1.72
N CYS A 209 -4.30 1.13 1.60
CA CYS A 209 -5.69 1.20 2.06
C CYS A 209 -5.83 0.43 3.38
N TYR A 210 -5.91 1.15 4.50
CA TYR A 210 -5.93 0.50 5.81
C TYR A 210 -6.81 1.20 6.82
#